data_AF-A0A2V8EZ80-F1
#
_entry.id   AF-A0A2V8EZ80-F1
#
_cell.length_a   1.000
_cell.length_b   1.000
_cell.length_c   1.000
_cell.angle_alpha   90.00
_cell.angle_beta   90.00
_cell.angle_gamma   90.00
#
_symmetry.space_group_name_H-M   'P 1'
#
loop_
_entity.id
_entity.type
_entity.pdbx_description
1 polymer ?
#
loop_
_entity_poly.entity_id
_entity_poly.type
_entity_poly.pdbx_seq_one_letter_code
_entity_poly.pdbx_strand_id
1 'polypeptide(L)'
;MKHIQLVLALVAVGCHAPKPPAPPPIRAVAVVTGVPGASVYLDGAGTLVADSTGTATFPAVAESLTFTYITVAATGYNDYRQDAVGLPHGNVQVWLGPGCGLPDSKQCVNLPPLVTVFVPLPRLQVGGRVFRKETGERFTAIETSDFDLYRQFLNGSDITPVLGQRANLGFNLLRVFGSFNGALGRFVPSDYGELWYTRLPQFAEALARKGLYLEFTVFADATQWSTDPQQQVAHWNRVVDAVKNSTNALLEVVNEVDQPINRLDSLPNLTMPATTNSSHGSNGSQALPVQPFWHYLTFHTNGAPEWWRKVGHNCMEIDPRPCVANENTRPDDDGQVHHFYDAAAGAALLAAGAAFHSNSGKASVLFGGLDLEAAQQWVAGAQSVPLHCQDGLYVHRQDLEGTTYLRVYQRGSDPACIVRIRF
;
A
#
# COMPACT_ATOMS: atom_id res chain seq x y z
N MET A 1 -69.37 -94.11 14.35
CA MET A 1 -68.73 -92.87 13.84
C MET A 1 -68.18 -92.09 15.04
N LYS A 2 -66.85 -92.08 15.22
CA LYS A 2 -66.15 -91.26 16.23
C LYS A 2 -65.15 -90.41 15.46
N HIS A 3 -65.33 -89.09 15.46
CA HIS A 3 -64.41 -88.14 14.83
C HIS A 3 -63.28 -87.80 15.80
N ILE A 4 -62.04 -87.96 15.31
CA ILE A 4 -60.79 -87.51 15.93
C ILE A 4 -60.48 -86.14 15.33
N GLN A 5 -60.34 -85.11 16.17
CA GLN A 5 -59.77 -83.81 15.77
C GLN A 5 -58.26 -83.82 16.03
N LEU A 6 -57.49 -83.59 14.96
CA LEU A 6 -56.04 -83.41 14.99
C LEU A 6 -55.73 -81.91 14.99
N VAL A 7 -55.04 -81.41 16.01
CA VAL A 7 -54.56 -80.02 16.08
C VAL A 7 -53.12 -79.97 15.57
N LEU A 8 -52.89 -79.29 14.45
CA LEU A 8 -51.55 -78.94 13.96
C LEU A 8 -51.05 -77.67 14.66
N ALA A 9 -49.91 -77.77 15.35
CA ALA A 9 -49.18 -76.61 15.86
C ALA A 9 -48.16 -76.15 14.80
N LEU A 10 -48.32 -74.93 14.28
CA LEU A 10 -47.34 -74.25 13.44
C LEU A 10 -46.24 -73.65 14.34
N VAL A 11 -44.99 -74.10 14.17
CA VAL A 11 -43.82 -73.46 14.77
C VAL A 11 -43.32 -72.39 13.79
N ALA A 12 -43.52 -71.11 14.15
CA ALA A 12 -42.96 -69.99 13.41
C ALA A 12 -41.48 -69.79 13.78
N VAL A 13 -40.57 -70.11 12.85
CA VAL A 13 -39.14 -69.80 12.97
C VAL A 13 -38.95 -68.35 12.51
N GLY A 14 -38.75 -67.44 13.45
CA GLY A 14 -38.53 -66.02 13.17
C GLY A 14 -37.12 -65.74 12.65
N CYS A 15 -36.97 -65.57 11.34
CA CYS A 15 -35.78 -64.99 10.73
C CYS A 15 -35.57 -63.55 11.23
N HIS A 16 -34.60 -63.35 12.13
CA HIS A 16 -34.16 -62.01 12.53
C HIS A 16 -33.27 -61.42 11.43
N ALA A 17 -33.80 -60.44 10.69
CA ALA A 17 -32.96 -59.63 9.80
C ALA A 17 -31.87 -58.92 10.63
N PRO A 18 -30.60 -58.91 10.18
CA PRO A 18 -29.54 -58.20 10.89
C PRO A 18 -29.90 -56.73 11.02
N LYS A 19 -29.78 -56.21 12.26
CA LYS A 19 -30.04 -54.80 12.57
C LYS A 19 -29.12 -53.94 11.68
N PRO A 20 -29.65 -52.92 10.97
CA PRO A 20 -28.82 -52.07 10.14
C PRO A 20 -27.70 -51.43 10.98
N PRO A 21 -26.49 -51.27 10.42
CA PRO A 21 -25.38 -50.65 11.12
C PRO A 21 -25.79 -49.27 11.64
N ALA A 22 -25.33 -48.92 12.84
CA ALA A 22 -25.58 -47.60 13.40
C ALA A 22 -24.99 -46.54 12.46
N PRO A 23 -25.71 -45.43 12.20
CA PRO A 23 -25.17 -44.35 11.41
C PRO A 23 -23.86 -43.83 12.03
N PRO A 24 -22.87 -43.44 11.22
CA PRO A 24 -21.62 -42.93 11.73
C PRO A 24 -21.87 -41.67 12.59
N PRO A 25 -21.09 -41.48 13.66
CA PRO A 25 -21.20 -40.27 14.48
C PRO A 25 -20.99 -39.01 13.61
N ILE A 26 -21.71 -37.94 13.92
CA ILE A 26 -21.67 -36.67 13.21
C ILE A 26 -21.22 -35.54 14.13
N ARG A 27 -20.60 -34.52 13.56
CA ARG A 27 -20.14 -33.29 14.24
C ARG A 27 -20.51 -32.05 13.43
N ALA A 28 -20.46 -30.88 14.07
CA ALA A 28 -20.50 -29.59 13.40
C ALA A 28 -19.09 -29.13 12.99
N VAL A 29 -18.97 -28.58 11.79
CA VAL A 29 -17.76 -27.90 11.31
C VAL A 29 -18.15 -26.47 10.92
N ALA A 30 -17.54 -25.47 11.55
CA ALA A 30 -17.74 -24.07 11.18
C ALA A 30 -16.48 -23.55 10.49
N VAL A 31 -16.62 -23.06 9.26
CA VAL A 31 -15.53 -22.40 8.54
C VAL A 31 -15.71 -20.89 8.68
N VAL A 32 -14.76 -20.23 9.33
CA VAL A 32 -14.77 -18.79 9.61
C VAL A 32 -13.89 -18.08 8.58
N THR A 33 -14.52 -17.45 7.60
CA THR A 33 -13.84 -16.69 6.54
C THR A 33 -13.65 -15.22 6.91
N GLY A 34 -14.47 -14.70 7.84
CA GLY A 34 -14.54 -13.28 8.16
C GLY A 34 -15.14 -12.40 7.03
N VAL A 35 -15.64 -13.03 5.96
CA VAL A 35 -16.21 -12.34 4.79
C VAL A 35 -17.68 -12.76 4.64
N PRO A 36 -18.63 -11.87 4.98
CA PRO A 36 -20.04 -12.15 4.80
C PRO A 36 -20.41 -12.48 3.35
N GLY A 37 -21.25 -13.49 3.15
CA GLY A 37 -21.67 -13.92 1.81
C GLY A 37 -20.64 -14.74 1.02
N ALA A 38 -19.49 -15.07 1.61
CA ALA A 38 -18.53 -15.98 0.98
C ALA A 38 -19.15 -17.37 0.74
N SER A 39 -18.94 -17.93 -0.45
CA SER A 39 -19.32 -19.31 -0.77
C SER A 39 -18.22 -20.25 -0.28
N VAL A 40 -18.55 -21.15 0.64
CA VAL A 40 -17.62 -22.10 1.26
C VAL A 40 -18.03 -23.51 0.87
N TYR A 41 -17.11 -24.25 0.26
CA TYR A 41 -17.28 -25.67 0.00
C TYR A 41 -16.34 -26.49 0.89
N LEU A 42 -16.91 -27.52 1.52
CA LEU A 42 -16.19 -28.51 2.32
C LEU A 42 -16.43 -29.88 1.70
N ASP A 43 -15.34 -30.54 1.29
CA ASP A 43 -15.44 -31.86 0.68
C ASP A 43 -16.03 -32.89 1.66
N GLY A 44 -17.04 -33.62 1.20
CA GLY A 44 -17.85 -34.51 2.03
C GLY A 44 -19.05 -33.85 2.74
N ALA A 45 -19.21 -32.52 2.70
CA ALA A 45 -20.36 -31.82 3.29
C ALA A 45 -21.08 -30.84 2.34
N GLY A 46 -20.46 -30.45 1.21
CA GLY A 46 -21.07 -29.63 0.17
C GLY A 46 -20.75 -28.13 0.32
N THR A 47 -21.61 -27.27 -0.23
CA THR A 47 -21.42 -25.81 -0.25
C THR A 47 -22.42 -25.12 0.68
N LEU A 48 -21.95 -24.13 1.44
CA LEU A 48 -22.77 -23.21 2.22
C LEU A 48 -22.31 -21.76 1.98
N VAL A 49 -23.19 -20.82 2.25
CA VAL A 49 -22.87 -19.38 2.22
C VAL A 49 -22.61 -18.90 3.64
N ALA A 50 -21.51 -18.17 3.82
CA ALA A 50 -21.14 -17.58 5.09
C ALA A 50 -22.16 -16.51 5.50
N ASP A 51 -22.56 -16.51 6.78
CA ASP A 51 -23.53 -15.60 7.36
C ASP A 51 -22.99 -14.15 7.49
N SER A 52 -23.73 -13.28 8.17
CA SER A 52 -23.35 -11.88 8.40
C SER A 52 -22.06 -11.70 9.23
N THR A 53 -21.60 -12.76 9.91
CA THR A 53 -20.32 -12.78 10.63
C THR A 53 -19.19 -13.34 9.78
N GLY A 54 -19.47 -13.80 8.56
CA GLY A 54 -18.49 -14.50 7.72
C GLY A 54 -18.25 -15.95 8.16
N THR A 55 -19.25 -16.60 8.74
CA THR A 55 -19.15 -18.01 9.17
C THR A 55 -20.09 -18.92 8.38
N ALA A 56 -19.56 -20.01 7.83
CA ALA A 56 -20.36 -21.08 7.22
C ALA A 56 -20.35 -22.33 8.12
N THR A 57 -21.51 -22.71 8.67
CA THR A 57 -21.62 -23.82 9.63
C THR A 57 -22.27 -25.05 8.99
N PHE A 58 -21.50 -26.13 8.88
CA PHE A 58 -21.94 -27.45 8.43
C PHE A 58 -22.37 -28.28 9.65
N PRO A 59 -23.68 -28.49 9.89
CA PRO A 59 -24.15 -29.06 11.16
C PRO A 59 -24.00 -30.59 11.27
N ALA A 60 -23.77 -31.29 10.14
CA ALA A 60 -23.78 -32.75 10.08
C ALA A 60 -22.65 -33.28 9.17
N VAL A 61 -21.41 -33.20 9.66
CA VAL A 61 -20.22 -33.76 9.00
C VAL A 61 -19.88 -35.11 9.66
N ALA A 62 -19.69 -36.16 8.87
CA ALA A 62 -19.32 -37.48 9.39
C ALA A 62 -17.99 -37.41 10.15
N GLU A 63 -17.94 -37.97 11.35
CA GLU A 63 -16.72 -37.95 12.15
C GLU A 63 -15.56 -38.71 11.52
N SER A 64 -15.87 -39.67 10.63
CA SER A 64 -14.89 -40.41 9.83
C SER A 64 -14.13 -39.54 8.82
N LEU A 65 -14.60 -38.34 8.51
CA LEU A 65 -13.91 -37.40 7.63
C LEU A 65 -12.77 -36.70 8.39
N THR A 66 -11.64 -37.36 8.57
CA THR A 66 -10.52 -36.78 9.36
C THR A 66 -9.65 -35.82 8.55
N PHE A 67 -9.70 -35.89 7.23
CA PHE A 67 -9.07 -34.94 6.30
C PHE A 67 -10.07 -34.54 5.22
N THR A 68 -9.98 -33.29 4.76
CA THR A 68 -10.83 -32.75 3.69
C THR A 68 -10.03 -31.74 2.86
N TYR A 69 -10.66 -31.16 1.86
CA TYR A 69 -10.23 -29.88 1.30
C TYR A 69 -11.36 -28.87 1.41
N ILE A 70 -10.97 -27.61 1.56
CA ILE A 70 -11.89 -26.49 1.66
C ILE A 70 -11.61 -25.55 0.50
N THR A 71 -12.66 -25.12 -0.18
CA THR A 71 -12.58 -23.99 -1.12
C THR A 71 -13.46 -22.85 -0.66
N VAL A 72 -13.01 -21.62 -0.92
CA VAL A 72 -13.77 -20.41 -0.61
C VAL A 72 -13.72 -19.49 -1.82
N ALA A 73 -14.89 -19.02 -2.24
CA ALA A 73 -15.04 -17.99 -3.25
C ALA A 73 -15.74 -16.79 -2.62
N ALA A 74 -15.13 -15.61 -2.73
CA ALA A 74 -15.67 -14.37 -2.20
C ALA A 74 -15.34 -13.21 -3.13
N THR A 75 -16.29 -12.30 -3.34
CA THR A 75 -16.07 -11.11 -4.17
C THR A 75 -14.90 -10.28 -3.63
N GLY A 76 -13.95 -9.94 -4.50
CA GLY A 76 -12.75 -9.20 -4.13
C GLY A 76 -11.60 -10.07 -3.60
N TYR A 77 -11.76 -11.40 -3.56
CA TYR A 77 -10.72 -12.36 -3.16
C TYR A 77 -10.40 -13.34 -4.29
N ASN A 78 -9.15 -13.78 -4.35
CA ASN A 78 -8.74 -14.87 -5.22
C ASN A 78 -9.48 -16.14 -4.80
N ASP A 79 -9.72 -17.03 -5.76
CA ASP A 79 -10.24 -18.36 -5.47
C ASP A 79 -9.31 -19.06 -4.47
N TYR A 80 -9.87 -19.49 -3.35
CA TYR A 80 -9.14 -20.13 -2.27
C TYR A 80 -9.35 -21.64 -2.33
N ARG A 81 -8.25 -22.40 -2.22
CA ARG A 81 -8.28 -23.84 -2.01
C ARG A 81 -7.20 -24.23 -1.03
N GLN A 82 -7.60 -24.94 0.02
CA GLN A 82 -6.69 -25.59 0.94
C GLN A 82 -6.96 -27.08 0.97
N ASP A 83 -5.98 -27.86 0.53
CA ASP A 83 -6.02 -29.32 0.58
C ASP A 83 -5.50 -29.85 1.92
N ALA A 84 -5.84 -31.11 2.21
CA ALA A 84 -5.38 -31.86 3.38
C ALA A 84 -5.65 -31.18 4.73
N VAL A 85 -6.80 -30.51 4.87
CA VAL A 85 -7.24 -29.89 6.13
C VAL A 85 -7.60 -31.00 7.10
N GLY A 86 -6.83 -31.15 8.17
CA GLY A 86 -7.12 -32.10 9.25
C GLY A 86 -8.28 -31.60 10.12
N LEU A 87 -9.32 -32.42 10.30
CA LEU A 87 -10.47 -32.11 11.15
C LEU A 87 -10.43 -32.95 12.43
N PRO A 88 -10.26 -32.33 13.61
CA PRO A 88 -10.35 -33.02 14.91
C PRO A 88 -11.71 -33.69 15.17
N HIS A 89 -11.75 -34.60 16.15
CA HIS A 89 -12.97 -35.27 16.60
C HIS A 89 -13.85 -34.37 17.47
N GLY A 90 -15.13 -34.24 17.13
CA GLY A 90 -16.05 -33.30 17.79
C GLY A 90 -16.15 -31.98 17.04
N ASN A 91 -16.94 -31.04 17.58
CA ASN A 91 -17.21 -29.79 16.87
C ASN A 91 -15.94 -28.96 16.70
N VAL A 92 -15.66 -28.50 15.47
CA VAL A 92 -14.43 -27.77 15.13
C VAL A 92 -14.74 -26.45 14.41
N GLN A 93 -13.94 -25.42 14.71
CA GLN A 93 -13.86 -24.20 13.92
C GLN A 93 -12.60 -24.16 13.05
N VAL A 94 -12.75 -23.93 11.75
CA VAL A 94 -11.66 -23.75 10.80
C VAL A 94 -11.58 -22.27 10.44
N TRP A 95 -10.52 -21.59 10.86
CA TRP A 95 -10.32 -20.16 10.67
C TRP A 95 -9.42 -19.91 9.46
N LEU A 96 -9.84 -19.04 8.54
CA LEU A 96 -8.97 -18.52 7.48
C LEU A 96 -8.22 -17.29 8.00
N GLY A 97 -7.01 -17.51 8.52
CA GLY A 97 -6.23 -16.52 9.27
C GLY A 97 -6.16 -16.83 10.76
N PRO A 98 -5.67 -15.89 11.59
CA PRO A 98 -5.55 -16.11 13.03
C PRO A 98 -6.94 -16.08 13.70
N GLY A 99 -7.32 -17.19 14.35
CA GLY A 99 -8.52 -17.23 15.20
C GLY A 99 -8.57 -18.38 16.22
N CYS A 100 -7.74 -19.42 16.02
CA CYS A 100 -7.48 -20.41 17.05
C CYS A 100 -6.89 -19.84 18.33
N GLY A 101 -7.42 -20.27 19.48
CA GLY A 101 -6.89 -19.92 20.81
C GLY A 101 -7.71 -18.87 21.57
N LEU A 102 -8.89 -18.49 21.07
CA LEU A 102 -9.86 -17.75 21.86
C LEU A 102 -10.42 -18.65 22.99
N PRO A 103 -10.78 -18.10 24.17
CA PRO A 103 -11.04 -18.86 25.40
C PRO A 103 -12.07 -20.00 25.29
N ASP A 104 -12.99 -19.92 24.33
CA ASP A 104 -14.11 -20.85 24.17
C ASP A 104 -13.94 -21.89 23.05
N SER A 105 -12.88 -21.81 22.22
CA SER A 105 -12.65 -22.75 21.12
C SER A 105 -11.93 -24.02 21.60
N LYS A 106 -12.68 -25.04 22.00
CA LYS A 106 -12.08 -26.32 22.46
C LYS A 106 -11.36 -27.09 21.36
N GLN A 107 -11.75 -26.89 20.09
CA GLN A 107 -11.08 -27.46 18.92
C GLN A 107 -11.16 -26.51 17.73
N CYS A 108 -10.01 -26.23 17.12
CA CYS A 108 -9.94 -25.34 15.99
C CYS A 108 -8.73 -25.66 15.10
N VAL A 109 -8.76 -25.12 13.87
CA VAL A 109 -7.67 -25.19 12.90
C VAL A 109 -7.50 -23.80 12.29
N ASN A 110 -6.27 -23.26 12.26
CA ASN A 110 -5.96 -22.07 11.47
C ASN A 110 -5.43 -22.50 10.10
N LEU A 111 -5.98 -21.91 9.05
CA LEU A 111 -5.49 -21.99 7.69
C LEU A 111 -4.94 -20.64 7.25
N PRO A 112 -4.20 -20.55 6.14
CA PRO A 112 -3.81 -19.26 5.56
C PRO A 112 -5.04 -18.38 5.30
N PRO A 113 -4.93 -17.05 5.47
CA PRO A 113 -6.03 -16.13 5.22
C PRO A 113 -6.40 -16.06 3.73
N LEU A 114 -7.60 -15.56 3.44
CA LEU A 114 -7.98 -15.21 2.07
C LEU A 114 -7.06 -14.12 1.52
N VAL A 115 -6.74 -14.21 0.22
CA VAL A 115 -5.92 -13.22 -0.48
C VAL A 115 -6.83 -12.38 -1.38
N THR A 116 -6.76 -11.06 -1.28
CA THR A 116 -7.54 -10.17 -2.14
C THR A 116 -7.10 -10.26 -3.60
N VAL A 117 -8.07 -10.16 -4.53
CA VAL A 117 -7.76 -9.98 -5.96
C VAL A 117 -6.94 -8.71 -6.10
N PHE A 118 -5.76 -8.83 -6.71
CA PHE A 118 -4.96 -7.66 -7.02
C PHE A 118 -5.59 -6.90 -8.19
N VAL A 119 -6.02 -5.68 -7.93
CA VAL A 119 -6.38 -4.72 -8.98
C VAL A 119 -5.23 -3.71 -9.06
N PRO A 120 -4.46 -3.69 -10.16
CA PRO A 120 -3.41 -2.70 -10.34
C PRO A 120 -3.96 -1.28 -10.22
N LEU A 121 -3.24 -0.39 -9.55
CA LEU A 121 -3.61 1.02 -9.56
C LEU A 121 -3.38 1.60 -10.96
N PRO A 122 -4.23 2.50 -11.45
CA PRO A 122 -4.03 3.15 -12.75
C PRO A 122 -2.69 3.88 -12.81
N ARG A 123 -1.99 3.80 -13.94
CA ARG A 123 -0.73 4.54 -14.14
C ARG A 123 -0.93 6.04 -13.99
N LEU A 124 0.01 6.73 -13.34
CA LEU A 124 0.02 8.20 -13.38
C LEU A 124 0.60 8.68 -14.71
N GLN A 125 0.01 9.71 -15.28
CA GLN A 125 0.41 10.38 -16.51
C GLN A 125 0.60 11.87 -16.24
N VAL A 126 1.49 12.49 -17.00
CA VAL A 126 1.70 13.94 -16.97
C VAL A 126 0.50 14.64 -17.61
N GLY A 127 -0.21 15.47 -16.85
CA GLY A 127 -1.35 16.25 -17.29
C GLY A 127 -1.08 17.76 -17.16
N GLY A 128 -0.08 18.26 -17.88
CA GLY A 128 0.41 19.64 -17.70
C GLY A 128 1.22 19.76 -16.41
N ARG A 129 0.76 20.59 -15.46
CA ARG A 129 1.44 20.88 -14.18
C ARG A 129 1.12 19.89 -13.05
N VAL A 130 0.26 18.90 -13.31
CA VAL A 130 -0.22 17.94 -12.32
C VAL A 130 -0.19 16.54 -12.89
N PHE A 131 -0.40 15.54 -12.03
CA PHE A 131 -0.64 14.17 -12.48
C PHE A 131 -2.12 13.92 -12.76
N ARG A 132 -2.37 12.98 -13.67
CA ARG A 132 -3.67 12.34 -13.91
C ARG A 132 -3.47 10.83 -13.84
N LYS A 133 -4.49 10.10 -13.43
CA LYS A 133 -4.52 8.65 -13.67
C LYS A 133 -4.75 8.39 -15.15
N GLU A 134 -4.29 7.26 -15.68
CA GLU A 134 -4.51 6.87 -17.08
C GLU A 134 -6.00 6.69 -17.43
N THR A 135 -6.84 6.55 -16.41
CA THR A 135 -8.31 6.61 -16.48
C THR A 135 -8.87 8.02 -16.70
N GLY A 136 -8.03 9.05 -16.68
CA GLY A 136 -8.39 10.47 -16.81
C GLY A 136 -8.71 11.17 -15.49
N GLU A 137 -8.76 10.43 -14.37
CA GLU A 137 -9.08 10.98 -13.06
C GLU A 137 -7.97 11.92 -12.55
N ARG A 138 -8.37 12.95 -11.80
CA ARG A 138 -7.43 13.90 -11.18
C ARG A 138 -6.65 13.25 -10.05
N PHE A 139 -5.42 13.70 -9.83
CA PHE A 139 -4.55 13.16 -8.79
C PHE A 139 -3.72 14.27 -8.14
N THR A 140 -3.69 14.28 -6.81
CA THR A 140 -2.70 15.02 -6.01
C THR A 140 -1.83 13.99 -5.31
N ALA A 141 -0.51 14.10 -5.46
CA ALA A 141 0.41 13.28 -4.67
C ALA A 141 0.41 13.76 -3.21
N ILE A 142 -0.21 12.96 -2.35
CA ILE A 142 -0.16 13.12 -0.89
C ILE A 142 0.89 12.12 -0.42
N GLU A 143 2.14 12.54 -0.51
CA GLU A 143 3.28 11.68 -0.32
C GLU A 143 3.79 11.71 1.11
N THR A 144 4.46 10.64 1.54
CA THR A 144 5.32 10.64 2.73
C THR A 144 6.65 9.97 2.43
N SER A 145 7.71 10.40 3.10
CA SER A 145 8.97 9.67 3.12
C SER A 145 8.79 8.34 3.85
N ASP A 146 9.28 7.26 3.23
CA ASP A 146 9.41 5.92 3.80
C ASP A 146 10.71 5.29 3.26
N PHE A 147 11.85 5.94 3.53
CA PHE A 147 13.13 5.68 2.85
C PHE A 147 13.65 4.25 3.01
N ASP A 148 13.52 3.67 4.19
CA ASP A 148 14.06 2.36 4.54
C ASP A 148 13.13 1.18 4.15
N LEU A 149 11.92 1.49 3.65
CA LEU A 149 10.85 0.51 3.50
C LEU A 149 11.21 -0.63 2.55
N TYR A 150 11.95 -0.35 1.48
CA TYR A 150 12.36 -1.39 0.53
C TYR A 150 13.39 -2.36 1.12
N ARG A 151 14.35 -1.86 1.92
CA ARG A 151 15.29 -2.72 2.65
C ARG A 151 14.54 -3.64 3.63
N GLN A 152 13.57 -3.10 4.38
CA GLN A 152 12.75 -3.89 5.31
C GLN A 152 11.98 -5.00 4.58
N PHE A 153 11.39 -4.69 3.43
CA PHE A 153 10.71 -5.68 2.59
C PHE A 153 11.65 -6.80 2.12
N LEU A 154 12.84 -6.44 1.61
CA LEU A 154 13.83 -7.43 1.15
C LEU A 154 14.35 -8.31 2.29
N ASN A 155 14.44 -7.76 3.50
CA ASN A 155 14.82 -8.50 4.72
C ASN A 155 13.68 -9.37 5.29
N GLY A 156 12.50 -9.36 4.67
CA GLY A 156 11.34 -10.14 5.13
C GLY A 156 10.68 -9.57 6.39
N SER A 157 10.90 -8.29 6.71
CA SER A 157 10.16 -7.62 7.79
C SER A 157 8.69 -7.44 7.40
N ASP A 158 7.78 -7.53 8.36
CA ASP A 158 6.37 -7.25 8.12
C ASP A 158 6.13 -5.73 8.00
N ILE A 159 6.02 -5.27 6.76
CA ILE A 159 5.73 -3.87 6.43
C ILE A 159 4.23 -3.52 6.45
N THR A 160 3.36 -4.52 6.66
CA THR A 160 1.90 -4.33 6.60
C THR A 160 1.38 -3.27 7.58
N PRO A 161 1.87 -3.19 8.83
CA PRO A 161 1.43 -2.15 9.76
C PRO A 161 1.75 -0.73 9.26
N VAL A 162 2.95 -0.53 8.69
CA VAL A 162 3.39 0.77 8.16
C VAL A 162 2.51 1.17 6.99
N LEU A 163 2.37 0.31 5.98
CA LEU A 163 1.52 0.58 4.82
C LEU A 163 0.06 0.83 5.23
N GLY A 164 -0.45 0.06 6.19
CA GLY A 164 -1.79 0.23 6.74
C GLY A 164 -1.98 1.60 7.38
N GLN A 165 -1.03 2.05 8.21
CA GLN A 165 -1.10 3.37 8.82
C GLN A 165 -1.04 4.50 7.78
N ARG A 166 -0.16 4.41 6.78
CA ARG A 166 -0.06 5.45 5.72
C ARG A 166 -1.37 5.58 4.94
N ALA A 167 -1.90 4.45 4.47
CA ALA A 167 -3.16 4.42 3.74
C ALA A 167 -4.33 4.92 4.59
N ASN A 168 -4.42 4.49 5.86
CA ASN A 168 -5.50 4.91 6.77
C ASN A 168 -5.44 6.40 7.12
N LEU A 169 -4.24 7.00 7.17
CA LEU A 169 -4.10 8.44 7.35
C LEU A 169 -4.51 9.22 6.10
N GLY A 170 -4.47 8.59 4.92
CA GLY A 170 -4.87 9.17 3.63
C GLY A 170 -3.70 9.57 2.72
N PHE A 171 -2.47 9.12 3.03
CA PHE A 171 -1.37 9.17 2.06
C PHE A 171 -1.68 8.24 0.88
N ASN A 172 -1.22 8.63 -0.31
CA ASN A 172 -1.44 7.86 -1.53
C ASN A 172 -0.16 7.61 -2.35
N LEU A 173 0.99 8.11 -1.90
CA LEU A 173 2.30 7.93 -2.54
C LEU A 173 3.36 7.79 -1.44
N LEU A 174 4.33 6.90 -1.63
CA LEU A 174 5.48 6.74 -0.73
C LEU A 174 6.78 7.02 -1.46
N ARG A 175 7.61 7.92 -0.91
CA ARG A 175 8.98 8.14 -1.37
C ARG A 175 9.92 7.15 -0.68
N VAL A 176 10.51 6.25 -1.44
CA VAL A 176 11.34 5.13 -0.92
C VAL A 176 12.71 5.14 -1.59
N PHE A 177 13.77 4.93 -0.81
CA PHE A 177 15.11 4.86 -1.36
C PHE A 177 15.43 3.46 -1.86
N GLY A 178 16.02 3.38 -3.05
CA GLY A 178 16.59 2.17 -3.62
C GLY A 178 18.00 1.87 -3.11
N SER A 179 18.68 2.87 -2.57
CA SER A 179 20.01 2.73 -1.98
C SER A 179 20.27 3.82 -0.95
N PHE A 180 21.15 3.54 0.01
CA PHE A 180 21.79 4.51 0.90
C PHE A 180 23.00 3.84 1.59
N ASN A 181 24.02 4.61 1.95
CA ASN A 181 25.21 4.09 2.64
C ASN A 181 25.84 5.22 3.48
N GLY A 182 25.08 5.71 4.44
CA GLY A 182 25.35 6.93 5.19
C GLY A 182 24.62 6.95 6.52
N ALA A 183 24.02 8.10 6.88
CA ALA A 183 23.38 8.29 8.18
C ALA A 183 22.18 7.37 8.44
N LEU A 184 21.54 6.84 7.38
CA LEU A 184 20.45 5.86 7.47
C LEU A 184 20.94 4.42 7.64
N GLY A 185 22.26 4.19 7.63
CA GLY A 185 22.87 2.87 7.61
C GLY A 185 23.28 2.46 6.20
N ARG A 186 23.23 1.16 5.91
CA ARG A 186 23.64 0.59 4.63
C ARG A 186 22.51 -0.21 3.98
N PHE A 187 22.21 0.15 2.74
CA PHE A 187 21.34 -0.55 1.82
C PHE A 187 21.83 -0.34 0.39
N VAL A 188 22.43 -1.36 -0.22
CA VAL A 188 22.92 -1.24 -1.59
C VAL A 188 22.59 -2.49 -2.41
N PRO A 189 22.39 -2.38 -3.74
CA PRO A 189 21.98 -3.51 -4.58
C PRO A 189 22.91 -4.73 -4.52
N SER A 190 24.22 -4.51 -4.36
CA SER A 190 25.22 -5.60 -4.32
C SER A 190 25.06 -6.52 -3.11
N ASP A 191 24.46 -6.05 -2.02
CA ASP A 191 24.24 -6.87 -0.82
C ASP A 191 23.11 -7.92 -1.03
N TYR A 192 22.28 -7.75 -2.07
CA TYR A 192 21.12 -8.60 -2.38
C TYR A 192 21.21 -9.28 -3.76
N GLY A 193 22.09 -8.81 -4.65
CA GLY A 193 22.25 -9.33 -6.01
C GLY A 193 20.96 -9.23 -6.85
N GLU A 194 20.63 -10.30 -7.57
CA GLU A 194 19.43 -10.35 -8.42
C GLU A 194 18.11 -10.22 -7.65
N LEU A 195 18.11 -10.58 -6.36
CA LEU A 195 16.94 -10.43 -5.50
C LEU A 195 16.49 -8.96 -5.43
N TRP A 196 17.44 -8.01 -5.44
CA TRP A 196 17.12 -6.58 -5.39
C TRP A 196 16.25 -6.13 -6.56
N TYR A 197 16.45 -6.67 -7.78
CA TYR A 197 15.68 -6.25 -8.95
C TYR A 197 14.38 -7.06 -9.09
N THR A 198 14.48 -8.37 -8.89
CA THR A 198 13.35 -9.29 -9.08
C THR A 198 12.22 -9.10 -8.05
N ARG A 199 12.53 -8.52 -6.88
CA ARG A 199 11.56 -8.22 -5.82
C ARG A 199 10.93 -6.84 -5.94
N LEU A 200 11.48 -5.93 -6.74
CA LEU A 200 10.97 -4.56 -6.85
C LEU A 200 9.52 -4.49 -7.40
N PRO A 201 9.12 -5.29 -8.40
CA PRO A 201 7.71 -5.35 -8.84
C PRO A 201 6.78 -5.88 -7.75
N GLN A 202 7.23 -6.85 -6.96
CA GLN A 202 6.45 -7.42 -5.86
C GLN A 202 6.27 -6.41 -4.72
N PHE A 203 7.28 -5.57 -4.49
CA PHE A 203 7.17 -4.45 -3.57
C PHE A 203 6.17 -3.41 -4.05
N ALA A 204 6.23 -3.01 -5.33
CA ALA A 204 5.25 -2.11 -5.93
C ALA A 204 3.82 -2.68 -5.83
N GLU A 205 3.64 -3.98 -6.06
CA GLU A 205 2.35 -4.67 -5.86
C GLU A 205 1.87 -4.60 -4.40
N ALA A 206 2.76 -4.83 -3.43
CA ALA A 206 2.43 -4.75 -2.00
C ALA A 206 1.91 -3.35 -1.61
N LEU A 207 2.51 -2.29 -2.16
CA LEU A 207 2.05 -0.91 -1.99
C LEU A 207 0.69 -0.70 -2.68
N ALA A 208 0.53 -1.15 -3.92
CA ALA A 208 -0.72 -1.00 -4.66
C ALA A 208 -1.91 -1.71 -3.99
N ARG A 209 -1.69 -2.84 -3.32
CA ARG A 209 -2.73 -3.52 -2.50
C ARG A 209 -3.25 -2.68 -1.34
N LYS A 210 -2.54 -1.62 -0.96
CA LYS A 210 -2.95 -0.63 0.05
C LYS A 210 -3.38 0.71 -0.56
N GLY A 211 -3.50 0.80 -1.89
CA GLY A 211 -3.84 2.04 -2.58
C GLY A 211 -2.68 3.03 -2.68
N LEU A 212 -1.44 2.57 -2.49
CA LEU A 212 -0.24 3.42 -2.44
C LEU A 212 0.55 3.31 -3.74
N TYR A 213 0.94 4.46 -4.27
CA TYR A 213 1.94 4.59 -5.32
C TYR A 213 3.36 4.59 -4.71
N LEU A 214 4.36 4.36 -5.55
CA LEU A 214 5.77 4.36 -5.20
C LEU A 214 6.50 5.46 -5.99
N GLU A 215 7.14 6.40 -5.31
CA GLU A 215 8.24 7.19 -5.88
C GLU A 215 9.55 6.56 -5.40
N PHE A 216 10.30 5.95 -6.34
CA PHE A 216 11.50 5.20 -6.01
C PHE A 216 12.75 6.00 -6.38
N THR A 217 13.45 6.53 -5.38
CA THR A 217 14.71 7.26 -5.55
C THR A 217 15.85 6.26 -5.67
N VAL A 218 16.39 6.09 -6.88
CA VAL A 218 17.32 4.99 -7.20
C VAL A 218 18.66 5.16 -6.48
N PHE A 219 19.22 6.37 -6.53
CA PHE A 219 20.52 6.70 -5.96
C PHE A 219 20.37 7.65 -4.76
N ALA A 220 20.75 7.17 -3.58
CA ALA A 220 21.14 8.04 -2.47
C ALA A 220 22.47 7.54 -1.89
N ASP A 221 23.25 8.48 -1.34
CA ASP A 221 24.63 8.31 -0.90
C ASP A 221 25.53 7.62 -1.96
N ALA A 222 25.28 7.90 -3.25
CA ALA A 222 25.82 7.12 -4.36
C ALA A 222 27.35 6.98 -4.34
N THR A 223 28.06 8.05 -3.95
CA THR A 223 29.53 8.06 -3.89
C THR A 223 30.12 7.08 -2.88
N GLN A 224 29.30 6.59 -1.93
CA GLN A 224 29.71 5.63 -0.90
C GLN A 224 29.58 4.17 -1.35
N TRP A 225 28.98 3.89 -2.51
CA TRP A 225 28.76 2.50 -2.95
C TRP A 225 28.83 2.26 -4.46
N SER A 226 28.68 3.28 -5.29
CA SER A 226 28.81 3.20 -6.75
C SER A 226 29.48 4.45 -7.29
N THR A 227 30.79 4.34 -7.59
CA THR A 227 31.59 5.45 -8.16
C THR A 227 31.88 5.29 -9.65
N ASP A 228 31.60 4.13 -10.24
CA ASP A 228 31.82 3.85 -11.66
C ASP A 228 30.60 4.29 -12.48
N PRO A 229 30.73 5.29 -13.38
CA PRO A 229 29.61 5.78 -14.18
C PRO A 229 28.95 4.71 -15.05
N GLN A 230 29.71 3.73 -15.56
CA GLN A 230 29.13 2.67 -16.39
C GLN A 230 28.25 1.73 -15.56
N GLN A 231 28.65 1.45 -14.31
CA GLN A 231 27.85 0.66 -13.38
C GLN A 231 26.59 1.42 -12.94
N GLN A 232 26.67 2.74 -12.76
CA GLN A 232 25.51 3.58 -12.47
C GLN A 232 24.49 3.54 -13.63
N VAL A 233 24.94 3.68 -14.88
CA VAL A 233 24.06 3.55 -16.07
C VAL A 233 23.43 2.14 -16.13
N ALA A 234 24.23 1.10 -15.91
CA ALA A 234 23.73 -0.28 -15.92
C ALA A 234 22.69 -0.51 -14.82
N HIS A 235 22.94 -0.01 -13.60
CA HIS A 235 22.00 -0.10 -12.49
C HIS A 235 20.68 0.60 -12.83
N TRP A 236 20.73 1.85 -13.30
CA TRP A 236 19.54 2.60 -13.72
C TRP A 236 18.69 1.83 -14.73
N ASN A 237 19.31 1.32 -15.81
CA ASN A 237 18.60 0.58 -16.84
C ASN A 237 17.93 -0.70 -16.30
N ARG A 238 18.58 -1.38 -15.35
CA ARG A 238 17.99 -2.55 -14.69
C ARG A 238 16.82 -2.20 -13.78
N VAL A 239 16.86 -1.06 -13.08
CA VAL A 239 15.71 -0.57 -12.30
C VAL A 239 14.53 -0.28 -13.22
N VAL A 240 14.79 0.46 -14.31
CA VAL A 240 13.78 0.80 -15.32
C VAL A 240 13.14 -0.47 -15.90
N ASP A 241 13.94 -1.47 -16.24
CA ASP A 241 13.42 -2.74 -16.77
C ASP A 241 12.57 -3.49 -15.74
N ALA A 242 12.96 -3.50 -14.47
CA ALA A 242 12.21 -4.13 -13.40
C ALA A 242 10.82 -3.49 -13.22
N VAL A 243 10.73 -2.15 -13.21
CA VAL A 243 9.47 -1.45 -12.89
C VAL A 243 8.60 -1.11 -14.09
N LYS A 244 9.04 -1.34 -15.34
CA LYS A 244 8.30 -0.89 -16.54
C LYS A 244 6.83 -1.32 -16.60
N ASN A 245 6.51 -2.48 -16.03
CA ASN A 245 5.15 -3.04 -15.97
C ASN A 245 4.39 -2.68 -14.69
N SER A 246 5.03 -2.05 -13.71
CA SER A 246 4.39 -1.56 -12.49
C SER A 246 3.70 -0.23 -12.80
N THR A 247 2.37 -0.22 -12.74
CA THR A 247 1.58 0.98 -13.06
C THR A 247 1.60 2.01 -11.92
N ASN A 248 1.83 1.57 -10.69
CA ASN A 248 1.88 2.46 -9.52
C ASN A 248 3.28 2.99 -9.17
N ALA A 249 4.25 2.88 -10.09
CA ALA A 249 5.64 3.29 -9.85
C ALA A 249 6.03 4.55 -10.63
N LEU A 250 6.74 5.43 -9.94
CA LEU A 250 7.47 6.59 -10.44
C LEU A 250 8.93 6.42 -10.03
N LEU A 251 9.85 6.96 -10.82
CA LEU A 251 11.28 6.93 -10.52
C LEU A 251 11.81 8.33 -10.26
N GLU A 252 12.69 8.46 -9.27
CA GLU A 252 13.59 9.60 -9.13
C GLU A 252 15.01 9.04 -9.30
N VAL A 253 15.81 9.62 -10.20
CA VAL A 253 17.18 9.11 -10.40
C VAL A 253 17.97 9.24 -9.11
N VAL A 254 18.08 10.45 -8.56
CA VAL A 254 19.01 10.73 -7.47
C VAL A 254 18.45 11.72 -6.47
N ASN A 255 18.71 11.49 -5.19
CA ASN A 255 18.44 12.42 -4.11
C ASN A 255 19.54 13.49 -4.04
N GLU A 256 19.19 14.77 -4.01
CA GLU A 256 20.09 15.91 -3.75
C GLU A 256 21.49 15.81 -4.39
N VAL A 257 21.57 15.74 -5.72
CA VAL A 257 22.83 15.40 -6.43
C VAL A 257 23.95 16.43 -6.27
N ASP A 258 23.61 17.68 -5.94
CA ASP A 258 24.59 18.72 -5.63
C ASP A 258 25.26 18.52 -4.27
N GLN A 259 24.78 17.60 -3.44
CA GLN A 259 25.46 17.18 -2.22
C GLN A 259 26.62 16.24 -2.57
N PRO A 260 27.83 16.46 -2.01
CA PRO A 260 29.00 15.64 -2.32
C PRO A 260 28.80 14.13 -2.18
N ILE A 261 27.96 13.69 -1.22
CA ILE A 261 27.70 12.27 -0.98
C ILE A 261 26.82 11.61 -2.05
N ASN A 262 25.98 12.39 -2.75
CA ASN A 262 25.00 11.91 -3.72
C ASN A 262 25.42 12.10 -5.18
N ARG A 263 26.53 12.79 -5.44
CA ARG A 263 27.01 13.09 -6.80
C ARG A 263 27.02 11.85 -7.70
N LEU A 264 26.49 11.99 -8.91
CA LEU A 264 26.54 11.00 -9.98
C LEU A 264 27.27 11.54 -11.21
N ASP A 265 28.41 10.96 -11.55
CA ASP A 265 29.13 11.31 -12.78
C ASP A 265 28.47 10.70 -14.03
N SER A 266 27.62 9.68 -13.87
CA SER A 266 26.85 9.08 -14.98
C SER A 266 25.68 9.92 -15.46
N LEU A 267 25.30 10.98 -14.75
CA LEU A 267 24.04 11.69 -14.93
C LEU A 267 23.78 12.15 -16.39
N PRO A 268 24.78 12.69 -17.13
CA PRO A 268 24.60 13.03 -18.56
C PRO A 268 24.35 11.84 -19.50
N ASN A 269 24.64 10.62 -19.05
CA ASN A 269 24.54 9.39 -19.85
C ASN A 269 23.26 8.59 -19.55
N LEU A 270 22.43 9.04 -18.60
CA LEU A 270 21.18 8.37 -18.26
C LEU A 270 20.09 8.73 -19.27
N THR A 271 19.28 7.74 -19.63
CA THR A 271 18.16 7.93 -20.56
C THR A 271 16.84 7.96 -19.80
N MET A 272 15.99 8.92 -20.14
CA MET A 272 14.62 9.00 -19.63
C MET A 272 13.82 7.75 -20.08
N PRO A 273 13.17 7.01 -19.17
CA PRO A 273 12.38 5.83 -19.51
C PRO A 273 11.18 6.18 -20.38
N ALA A 274 10.76 5.32 -21.32
CA ALA A 274 9.61 5.65 -22.18
C ALA A 274 8.25 5.48 -21.51
N THR A 275 8.12 4.54 -20.56
CA THR A 275 6.82 4.11 -20.01
C THR A 275 6.61 4.46 -18.54
N THR A 276 7.68 4.82 -17.82
CA THR A 276 7.64 5.06 -16.37
C THR A 276 7.92 6.53 -16.12
N ASN A 277 6.98 7.23 -15.47
CA ASN A 277 7.18 8.63 -15.09
C ASN A 277 8.44 8.72 -14.23
N SER A 278 9.31 9.65 -14.59
CA SER A 278 10.64 9.75 -14.02
C SER A 278 11.04 11.21 -13.83
N SER A 279 11.67 11.51 -12.71
CA SER A 279 12.40 12.75 -12.43
C SER A 279 13.90 12.47 -12.54
N HIS A 280 14.65 13.48 -12.99
CA HIS A 280 16.11 13.40 -13.04
C HIS A 280 16.75 13.52 -11.65
N GLY A 281 15.96 13.81 -10.62
CA GLY A 281 16.43 13.99 -9.26
C GLY A 281 16.24 15.39 -8.73
N SER A 282 16.61 15.52 -7.47
CA SER A 282 16.58 16.74 -6.68
C SER A 282 18.00 17.31 -6.50
N ASN A 283 18.06 18.59 -6.15
CA ASN A 283 19.23 19.25 -5.56
C ASN A 283 18.85 19.65 -4.12
N GLY A 284 19.80 20.17 -3.36
CA GLY A 284 19.57 20.62 -1.98
C GLY A 284 18.50 21.72 -1.87
N SER A 285 18.11 22.01 -0.63
CA SER A 285 17.04 22.96 -0.30
C SER A 285 17.07 24.25 -1.14
N GLN A 286 15.93 24.54 -1.79
CA GLN A 286 15.70 25.72 -2.64
C GLN A 286 16.52 25.79 -3.94
N ALA A 287 17.40 24.84 -4.22
CA ALA A 287 18.10 24.77 -5.49
C ALA A 287 17.14 24.36 -6.63
N LEU A 288 17.44 24.79 -7.85
CA LEU A 288 16.71 24.30 -9.02
C LEU A 288 16.84 22.77 -9.12
N PRO A 289 15.77 22.03 -9.45
CA PRO A 289 15.86 20.59 -9.67
C PRO A 289 16.87 20.21 -10.75
N VAL A 290 17.24 18.94 -10.81
CA VAL A 290 18.29 18.45 -11.72
C VAL A 290 17.84 18.59 -13.17
N GLN A 291 18.71 19.20 -13.99
CA GLN A 291 18.48 19.40 -15.43
C GLN A 291 19.26 18.38 -16.28
N PRO A 292 18.77 18.02 -17.49
CA PRO A 292 17.48 18.41 -18.05
C PRO A 292 16.33 17.76 -17.29
N PHE A 293 15.23 18.49 -17.16
CA PHE A 293 14.01 17.98 -16.54
C PHE A 293 13.38 16.87 -17.41
N TRP A 294 12.86 15.84 -16.75
CA TRP A 294 12.19 14.69 -17.38
C TRP A 294 10.66 14.83 -17.29
N HIS A 295 9.93 13.76 -16.97
CA HIS A 295 8.46 13.80 -16.93
C HIS A 295 7.93 14.71 -15.84
N TYR A 296 8.59 14.72 -14.68
CA TYR A 296 8.27 15.57 -13.54
C TYR A 296 9.55 16.03 -12.84
N LEU A 297 9.41 16.97 -11.92
CA LEU A 297 10.50 17.55 -11.13
C LEU A 297 10.34 17.17 -9.66
N THR A 298 11.48 17.01 -8.97
CA THR A 298 11.54 16.85 -7.53
C THR A 298 12.27 18.05 -6.91
N PHE A 299 11.64 18.72 -5.95
CA PHE A 299 12.11 19.99 -5.38
C PHE A 299 12.11 19.96 -3.85
N HIS A 300 13.17 20.47 -3.24
CA HIS A 300 13.37 20.42 -1.80
C HIS A 300 13.18 21.79 -1.15
N THR A 301 12.53 21.82 0.02
CA THR A 301 12.33 23.04 0.83
C THR A 301 12.71 22.88 2.30
N ASN A 302 13.29 21.74 2.67
CA ASN A 302 13.79 21.44 4.01
C ASN A 302 14.67 22.57 4.57
N GLY A 303 14.29 23.11 5.74
CA GLY A 303 15.02 24.18 6.42
C GLY A 303 14.95 25.55 5.74
N ALA A 304 14.18 25.71 4.67
CA ALA A 304 13.99 27.01 4.03
C ALA A 304 13.19 27.95 4.94
N PRO A 305 13.51 29.27 4.96
CA PRO A 305 12.61 30.25 5.56
C PRO A 305 11.25 30.22 4.89
N GLU A 306 10.16 30.26 5.68
CA GLU A 306 8.78 30.15 5.18
C GLU A 306 8.55 28.90 4.31
N TRP A 307 9.19 27.77 4.65
CA TRP A 307 9.15 26.55 3.83
C TRP A 307 7.71 26.15 3.46
N TRP A 308 6.75 26.27 4.40
CA TRP A 308 5.35 25.87 4.20
C TRP A 308 4.66 26.65 3.08
N ARG A 309 5.04 27.91 2.85
CA ARG A 309 4.57 28.69 1.70
C ARG A 309 5.20 28.20 0.39
N LYS A 310 6.49 27.85 0.45
CA LYS A 310 7.32 27.54 -0.73
C LYS A 310 7.01 26.17 -1.32
N VAL A 311 6.55 25.20 -0.53
CA VAL A 311 6.23 23.82 -0.97
C VAL A 311 5.39 23.83 -2.26
N GLY A 312 4.26 24.56 -2.27
CA GLY A 312 3.42 24.67 -3.46
C GLY A 312 3.90 25.73 -4.45
N HIS A 313 4.21 26.94 -3.95
CA HIS A 313 4.44 28.11 -4.79
C HIS A 313 5.70 27.97 -5.67
N ASN A 314 6.82 27.56 -5.09
CA ASN A 314 8.07 27.48 -5.86
C ASN A 314 8.00 26.36 -6.90
N CYS A 315 7.40 25.22 -6.57
CA CYS A 315 7.16 24.14 -7.54
C CYS A 315 6.38 24.63 -8.77
N MET A 316 5.38 25.50 -8.56
CA MET A 316 4.60 26.10 -9.64
C MET A 316 5.43 27.06 -10.52
N GLU A 317 6.35 27.82 -9.94
CA GLU A 317 7.11 28.82 -10.70
C GLU A 317 8.28 28.25 -11.51
N ILE A 318 8.82 27.08 -11.14
CA ILE A 318 10.03 26.53 -11.76
C ILE A 318 9.80 26.13 -13.23
N ASP A 319 8.77 25.33 -13.51
CA ASP A 319 8.58 24.71 -14.83
C ASP A 319 7.11 24.30 -15.06
N PRO A 320 6.60 24.27 -16.32
CA PRO A 320 5.23 23.86 -16.61
C PRO A 320 4.92 22.35 -16.47
N ARG A 321 5.93 21.50 -16.25
CA ARG A 321 5.72 20.07 -15.94
C ARG A 321 5.27 19.88 -14.48
N PRO A 322 4.80 18.68 -14.10
CA PRO A 322 4.46 18.38 -12.72
C PRO A 322 5.70 18.51 -11.82
N CYS A 323 5.53 19.16 -10.66
CA CYS A 323 6.57 19.27 -9.64
C CYS A 323 6.04 18.67 -8.34
N VAL A 324 6.85 17.81 -7.72
CA VAL A 324 6.59 17.26 -6.38
C VAL A 324 7.63 17.87 -5.44
N ALA A 325 7.15 18.54 -4.39
CA ALA A 325 8.05 19.01 -3.33
C ALA A 325 8.32 17.85 -2.36
N ASN A 326 9.35 17.05 -2.61
CA ASN A 326 9.48 15.69 -2.06
C ASN A 326 10.51 15.53 -0.92
N GLU A 327 11.07 16.65 -0.43
CA GLU A 327 11.75 16.74 0.86
C GLU A 327 11.48 18.11 1.51
N ASN A 328 10.63 18.11 2.53
CA ASN A 328 10.18 19.30 3.24
C ASN A 328 10.73 19.31 4.67
N THR A 329 10.56 20.43 5.38
CA THR A 329 11.02 20.56 6.77
C THR A 329 10.31 19.52 7.66
N ARG A 330 11.06 18.89 8.56
CA ARG A 330 10.55 17.84 9.44
C ARG A 330 9.90 18.42 10.69
N PRO A 331 9.04 17.67 11.38
CA PRO A 331 8.42 18.13 12.63
C PRO A 331 9.41 18.41 13.76
N ASP A 332 10.57 17.73 13.81
CA ASP A 332 11.62 18.03 14.78
C ASP A 332 12.40 19.32 14.47
N ASP A 333 12.33 19.80 13.23
CA ASP A 333 12.94 21.07 12.79
C ASP A 333 11.93 22.23 12.84
N ASP A 334 10.63 21.95 12.70
CA ASP A 334 9.52 22.89 12.85
C ASP A 334 8.34 22.25 13.61
N GLY A 335 8.18 22.60 14.88
CA GLY A 335 7.12 22.07 15.74
C GLY A 335 5.73 22.68 15.51
N GLN A 336 5.57 23.63 14.59
CA GLN A 336 4.29 24.27 14.31
C GLN A 336 3.44 23.40 13.38
N VAL A 337 2.62 22.52 13.95
CA VAL A 337 1.81 21.54 13.20
C VAL A 337 0.92 22.18 12.12
N HIS A 338 0.51 23.44 12.28
CA HIS A 338 -0.31 24.15 11.30
C HIS A 338 0.45 24.52 10.02
N HIS A 339 1.79 24.63 10.06
CA HIS A 339 2.62 24.81 8.86
C HIS A 339 2.52 23.59 7.93
N PHE A 340 2.40 22.38 8.47
CA PHE A 340 2.24 21.15 7.68
C PHE A 340 0.91 21.11 6.93
N TYR A 341 -0.17 21.57 7.57
CA TYR A 341 -1.45 21.76 6.90
C TYR A 341 -1.33 22.76 5.74
N ASP A 342 -0.75 23.94 6.00
CA ASP A 342 -0.66 25.01 5.01
C ASP A 342 0.24 24.62 3.82
N ALA A 343 1.35 23.93 4.11
CA ALA A 343 2.25 23.37 3.12
C ALA A 343 1.54 22.40 2.16
N ALA A 344 0.82 21.43 2.73
CA ALA A 344 0.12 20.41 1.96
C ALA A 344 -1.06 20.99 1.17
N ALA A 345 -1.81 21.94 1.74
CA ALA A 345 -2.88 22.64 1.04
C ALA A 345 -2.33 23.48 -0.13
N GLY A 346 -1.23 24.21 0.10
CA GLY A 346 -0.54 24.97 -0.93
C GLY A 346 -0.04 24.07 -2.06
N ALA A 347 0.56 22.93 -1.73
CA ALA A 347 1.02 21.94 -2.70
C ALA A 347 -0.12 21.34 -3.52
N ALA A 348 -1.23 20.96 -2.87
CA ALA A 348 -2.39 20.38 -3.55
C ALA A 348 -3.04 21.33 -4.57
N LEU A 349 -2.97 22.65 -4.33
CA LEU A 349 -3.47 23.67 -5.25
C LEU A 349 -2.47 24.01 -6.37
N LEU A 350 -1.17 24.13 -6.04
CA LEU A 350 -0.20 24.77 -6.92
C LEU A 350 0.76 23.80 -7.62
N ALA A 351 0.99 22.63 -7.04
CA ALA A 351 1.96 21.63 -7.49
C ALA A 351 1.27 20.31 -7.86
N ALA A 352 2.05 19.30 -8.26
CA ALA A 352 1.54 17.95 -8.48
C ALA A 352 1.32 17.18 -7.16
N GLY A 353 1.98 17.66 -6.10
CA GLY A 353 1.86 17.18 -4.73
C GLY A 353 3.13 17.46 -3.93
N ALA A 354 3.25 16.84 -2.76
CA ALA A 354 4.40 17.02 -1.88
C ALA A 354 4.53 15.87 -0.86
N ALA A 355 5.75 15.65 -0.37
CA ALA A 355 6.08 14.66 0.64
C ALA A 355 6.07 15.24 2.06
N PHE A 356 5.31 14.61 2.94
CA PHE A 356 5.53 14.73 4.38
C PHE A 356 6.87 14.05 4.73
N HIS A 357 7.82 14.83 5.24
CA HIS A 357 9.13 14.32 5.64
C HIS A 357 9.22 14.27 7.17
N SER A 358 9.66 13.13 7.73
CA SER A 358 9.72 12.91 9.19
C SER A 358 10.78 11.90 9.58
N ASN A 359 11.17 11.87 10.86
CA ASN A 359 12.10 10.87 11.37
C ASN A 359 11.54 9.45 11.31
N SER A 360 10.28 9.28 11.69
CA SER A 360 9.59 7.99 11.58
C SER A 360 9.48 7.52 10.12
N GLY A 361 9.28 8.44 9.18
CA GLY A 361 9.28 8.16 7.75
C GLY A 361 10.66 7.73 7.23
N LYS A 362 11.74 8.41 7.64
CA LYS A 362 13.11 8.01 7.29
C LYS A 362 13.42 6.56 7.69
N ALA A 363 12.98 6.16 8.88
CA ALA A 363 13.17 4.81 9.40
C ALA A 363 12.07 3.81 8.98
N SER A 364 11.06 4.25 8.24
CA SER A 364 9.90 3.45 7.84
C SER A 364 9.24 2.71 9.01
N VAL A 365 9.00 3.43 10.11
CA VAL A 365 8.29 2.93 11.29
C VAL A 365 6.93 3.64 11.44
N LEU A 366 6.07 3.10 12.31
CA LEU A 366 4.80 3.74 12.62
C LEU A 366 5.02 5.16 13.14
N PHE A 367 4.22 6.11 12.63
CA PHE A 367 4.16 7.46 13.15
C PHE A 367 3.59 7.43 14.57
N GLY A 368 4.25 8.18 15.47
CA GLY A 368 3.80 8.45 16.82
C GLY A 368 4.19 9.88 17.23
N GLY A 369 3.60 10.37 18.32
CA GLY A 369 3.87 11.71 18.84
C GLY A 369 3.72 12.81 17.77
N LEU A 370 4.68 13.73 17.74
CA LEU A 370 4.67 14.88 16.84
C LEU A 370 4.65 14.50 15.35
N ASP A 371 5.32 13.41 14.96
CA ASP A 371 5.29 12.93 13.57
C ASP A 371 3.87 12.54 13.14
N LEU A 372 3.09 11.91 14.04
CA LEU A 372 1.71 11.54 13.75
C LEU A 372 0.78 12.76 13.66
N GLU A 373 0.92 13.71 14.59
CA GLU A 373 0.14 14.94 14.60
C GLU A 373 0.39 15.77 13.33
N ALA A 374 1.66 15.95 12.95
CA ALA A 374 2.03 16.67 11.74
C ALA A 374 1.59 15.92 10.46
N ALA A 375 1.69 14.58 10.43
CA ALA A 375 1.19 13.77 9.32
C ALA A 375 -0.33 13.93 9.12
N GLN A 376 -1.10 13.96 10.21
CA GLN A 376 -2.55 14.21 10.16
C GLN A 376 -2.87 15.59 9.60
N GLN A 377 -2.13 16.63 10.04
CA GLN A 377 -2.27 17.98 9.50
C GLN A 377 -1.91 18.04 8.01
N TRP A 378 -0.84 17.36 7.60
CA TRP A 378 -0.42 17.27 6.21
C TRP A 378 -1.53 16.69 5.32
N VAL A 379 -2.05 15.51 5.69
CA VAL A 379 -3.12 14.87 4.90
C VAL A 379 -4.39 15.72 4.89
N ALA A 380 -4.79 16.27 6.04
CA ALA A 380 -5.94 17.17 6.12
C ALA A 380 -5.76 18.40 5.21
N GLY A 381 -4.57 18.99 5.19
CA GLY A 381 -4.23 20.12 4.32
C GLY A 381 -4.36 19.77 2.84
N ALA A 382 -3.74 18.68 2.40
CA ALA A 382 -3.84 18.24 1.01
C ALA A 382 -5.27 17.90 0.57
N GLN A 383 -6.05 17.24 1.43
CA GLN A 383 -7.44 16.86 1.16
C GLN A 383 -8.43 18.02 1.25
N SER A 384 -8.03 19.14 1.88
CA SER A 384 -8.88 20.34 1.96
C SER A 384 -9.08 21.02 0.61
N VAL A 385 -8.24 20.72 -0.39
CA VAL A 385 -8.31 21.29 -1.73
C VAL A 385 -9.05 20.32 -2.66
N PRO A 386 -10.25 20.69 -3.17
CA PRO A 386 -10.97 19.87 -4.13
C PRO A 386 -10.13 19.65 -5.40
N LEU A 387 -10.13 18.41 -5.92
CA LEU A 387 -9.28 18.06 -7.07
C LEU A 387 -9.57 18.91 -8.32
N HIS A 388 -10.80 19.40 -8.52
CA HIS A 388 -11.11 20.28 -9.66
C HIS A 388 -10.39 21.63 -9.60
N CYS A 389 -9.91 22.04 -8.42
CA CYS A 389 -9.14 23.27 -8.23
C CYS A 389 -7.75 23.22 -8.87
N GLN A 390 -7.27 22.05 -9.31
CA GLN A 390 -6.02 21.94 -10.04
C GLN A 390 -6.06 22.60 -11.43
N ASP A 391 -7.27 22.86 -11.94
CA ASP A 391 -7.48 23.44 -13.27
C ASP A 391 -7.51 24.97 -13.23
N GLY A 392 -7.34 25.60 -14.38
CA GLY A 392 -7.45 27.06 -14.53
C GLY A 392 -6.20 27.84 -14.13
N LEU A 393 -6.30 29.16 -14.28
CA LEU A 393 -5.21 30.08 -13.97
C LEU A 393 -5.06 30.26 -12.47
N TYR A 394 -3.82 30.29 -12.02
CA TYR A 394 -3.47 30.66 -10.66
C TYR A 394 -3.49 32.19 -10.50
N VAL A 395 -3.95 32.64 -9.33
CA VAL A 395 -3.95 34.04 -8.91
C VAL A 395 -3.44 34.16 -7.49
N HIS A 396 -2.52 35.10 -7.29
CA HIS A 396 -2.09 35.56 -5.96
C HIS A 396 -3.10 36.60 -5.44
N ARG A 397 -3.84 36.27 -4.38
CA ARG A 397 -4.92 37.10 -3.81
C ARG A 397 -4.41 38.02 -2.70
N GLN A 398 -3.56 38.98 -3.07
CA GLN A 398 -3.00 39.98 -2.14
C GLN A 398 -4.10 40.76 -1.39
N ASP A 399 -5.27 40.93 -2.00
CA ASP A 399 -6.43 41.58 -1.39
C ASP A 399 -7.03 40.83 -0.20
N LEU A 400 -6.70 39.54 -0.05
CA LEU A 400 -7.12 38.68 1.07
C LEU A 400 -6.01 38.45 2.10
N GLU A 401 -4.83 39.04 1.90
CA GLU A 401 -3.73 39.00 2.86
C GLU A 401 -3.94 40.01 3.98
N GLY A 402 -3.22 39.83 5.10
CA GLY A 402 -3.38 40.69 6.26
C GLY A 402 -2.48 40.23 7.41
N THR A 403 -2.91 40.48 8.64
CA THR A 403 -2.14 40.10 9.85
C THR A 403 -2.20 38.60 10.17
N THR A 404 -3.12 37.86 9.55
CA THR A 404 -3.34 36.43 9.81
C THR A 404 -2.72 35.53 8.74
N TYR A 405 -2.70 35.99 7.49
CA TYR A 405 -2.28 35.17 6.35
C TYR A 405 -1.03 35.77 5.70
N LEU A 406 0.03 34.97 5.68
CA LEU A 406 1.26 35.25 4.97
C LEU A 406 1.01 35.28 3.46
N ARG A 407 0.24 34.32 2.92
CA ARG A 407 -0.16 34.31 1.50
C ARG A 407 -1.56 33.78 1.29
N VAL A 408 -2.23 34.25 0.23
CA VAL A 408 -3.48 33.66 -0.24
C VAL A 408 -3.41 33.36 -1.73
N TYR A 409 -3.74 32.12 -2.08
CA TYR A 409 -3.67 31.60 -3.43
C TYR A 409 -5.04 31.14 -3.90
N GLN A 410 -5.35 31.34 -5.18
CA GLN A 410 -6.56 30.82 -5.80
C GLN A 410 -6.25 30.23 -7.17
N ARG A 411 -6.95 29.16 -7.55
CA ARG A 411 -7.05 28.74 -8.96
C ARG A 411 -8.49 28.88 -9.46
N GLY A 412 -8.64 29.43 -10.66
CA GLY A 412 -9.96 29.73 -11.22
C GLY A 412 -10.73 30.77 -10.40
N SER A 413 -12.05 30.73 -10.48
CA SER A 413 -12.95 31.68 -9.79
C SER A 413 -13.75 31.06 -8.65
N ASP A 414 -13.68 29.74 -8.45
CA ASP A 414 -14.40 29.04 -7.40
C ASP A 414 -13.80 29.41 -6.02
N PRO A 415 -14.60 29.94 -5.07
CA PRO A 415 -14.14 30.23 -3.71
C PRO A 415 -13.64 28.99 -2.94
N ALA A 416 -14.08 27.78 -3.29
CA ALA A 416 -13.56 26.54 -2.71
C ALA A 416 -12.10 26.26 -3.10
N CYS A 417 -11.59 26.94 -4.13
CA CYS A 417 -10.23 26.83 -4.62
C CYS A 417 -9.29 27.91 -4.04
N ILE A 418 -9.65 28.51 -2.90
CA ILE A 418 -8.81 29.48 -2.17
C ILE A 418 -8.06 28.77 -1.05
N VAL A 419 -6.74 28.79 -1.10
CA VAL A 419 -5.85 28.33 -0.04
C VAL A 419 -5.22 29.52 0.67
N ARG A 420 -5.23 29.49 2.00
CA ARG A 420 -4.69 30.54 2.87
C ARG A 420 -3.53 29.97 3.68
N ILE A 421 -2.37 30.59 3.54
CA ILE A 421 -1.12 30.22 4.22
C ILE A 421 -0.93 31.18 5.39
N ARG A 422 -0.82 30.67 6.62
CA ARG A 422 -0.66 31.45 7.85
C ARG A 422 0.80 31.87 8.07
N PHE A 423 0.98 32.82 8.99
CA PHE A 423 2.29 33.19 9.54
C PHE A 423 2.87 32.14 10.47
#